data_AF-A0A7X7L3A3-F1
#
_entry.id   AF-A0A7X7L3A3-F1
#
_cell.length_a   1.000
_cell.length_b   1.000
_cell.length_c   1.000
_cell.angle_alpha   90.00
_cell.angle_beta   90.00
_cell.angle_gamma   90.00
#
_symmetry.space_group_name_H-M   'P 1'
#
loop_
_entity.id
_entity.type
_entity.pdbx_description
1 polymer ?
#
loop_
_entity_poly.entity_id
_entity_poly.type
_entity_poly.pdbx_seq_one_letter_code
_entity_poly.pdbx_strand_id
1 'polypeptide(L)'
;MESIYVATDRIFIFLNDRPWYGPLSDNSKTKELIRSFPDPAGKIQVVRGDWENEVSQRNYALDMLAQAGFGYQFIIDADEVYDPGMLTGMMQYAKARPEVDCWHCWFVVYWKTLGYRIDPPENHHPPIFLKVGSGRFVEYRNCKAGTHKLIPAEIGFCHHLSYARSDEQIQRKLRSFSHADQIPSDWYERVWKAWDFDHGITDLCPYNPGVFQRAVPVDPIALPQVLRTRIAEK
;
A
#
# COMPACT_ATOMS: atom_id res chain seq x y z
N MET A 1 6.48 -4.30 7.10
CA MET A 1 7.43 -5.43 7.21
C MET A 1 6.90 -6.50 8.16
N GLU A 2 6.60 -6.17 9.42
CA GLU A 2 6.02 -7.12 10.40
C GLU A 2 4.84 -7.93 9.87
N SER A 3 3.91 -7.26 9.19
CA SER A 3 2.71 -7.84 8.57
C SER A 3 2.97 -8.89 7.50
N ILE A 4 4.16 -8.93 6.91
CA ILE A 4 4.46 -9.76 5.73
C ILE A 4 5.62 -10.72 5.94
N TYR A 5 6.44 -10.49 6.96
CA TYR A 5 7.73 -11.17 7.14
C TYR A 5 7.63 -12.69 7.20
N VAL A 6 6.61 -13.20 7.88
CA VAL A 6 6.37 -14.64 8.01
C VAL A 6 5.91 -15.26 6.69
N ALA A 7 5.05 -14.56 5.93
CA ALA A 7 4.40 -15.09 4.74
C ALA A 7 5.30 -15.11 3.49
N THR A 8 6.23 -14.16 3.37
CA THR A 8 7.07 -14.01 2.17
C THR A 8 8.41 -14.76 2.26
N ASP A 9 8.91 -15.29 1.15
CA ASP A 9 10.20 -15.97 1.07
C ASP A 9 11.39 -14.99 1.11
N ARG A 10 11.25 -13.84 0.45
CA ARG A 10 12.21 -12.71 0.43
C ARG A 10 11.48 -11.38 0.43
N ILE A 11 12.13 -10.35 0.96
CA ILE A 11 11.63 -8.98 0.97
C ILE A 11 12.67 -8.07 0.33
N PHE A 12 12.35 -7.52 -0.83
CA PHE A 12 13.18 -6.52 -1.48
C PHE A 12 12.63 -5.13 -1.18
N ILE A 13 13.42 -4.32 -0.48
CA ILE A 13 13.08 -2.94 -0.15
C ILE A 13 13.82 -2.03 -1.11
N PHE A 14 13.08 -1.44 -2.04
CA PHE A 14 13.64 -0.51 -3.00
C PHE A 14 13.66 0.89 -2.41
N LEU A 15 14.85 1.45 -2.27
CA LEU A 15 15.07 2.81 -1.79
C LEU A 15 15.61 3.67 -2.92
N ASN A 16 14.84 4.69 -3.28
CA ASN A 16 15.30 5.67 -4.25
C ASN A 16 16.19 6.68 -3.54
N ASP A 17 17.32 7.02 -4.17
CA ASP A 17 18.17 8.10 -3.68
C ASP A 17 17.53 9.48 -3.98
N ARG A 18 16.59 9.54 -4.93
CA ARG A 18 15.77 10.72 -5.27
C ARG A 18 14.28 10.35 -5.28
N PRO A 19 13.37 11.20 -4.79
CA PRO A 19 11.95 10.94 -4.95
C PRO A 19 11.57 10.99 -6.43
N TRP A 20 10.55 10.23 -6.85
CA TRP A 20 10.02 10.31 -8.22
C TRP A 20 9.50 11.72 -8.55
N TYR A 21 8.97 12.42 -7.54
CA TYR A 21 8.44 13.78 -7.67
C TYR A 21 8.84 14.65 -6.47
N GLY A 22 9.06 15.94 -6.72
CA GLY A 22 9.33 16.93 -5.68
C GLY A 22 10.79 17.02 -5.22
N PRO A 23 11.07 17.85 -4.21
CA PRO A 23 12.42 18.08 -3.71
C PRO A 23 12.95 16.88 -2.92
N LEU A 24 14.28 16.75 -2.84
CA LEU A 24 14.94 15.77 -1.99
C LEU A 24 14.44 15.90 -0.54
N SER A 25 14.09 14.76 0.06
CA SER A 25 13.71 14.64 1.47
C SER A 25 14.73 13.81 2.24
N ASP A 26 14.90 14.13 3.52
CA ASP A 26 15.68 13.29 4.41
C ASP A 26 14.94 11.97 4.70
N ASN A 27 15.51 10.87 4.20
CA ASN A 27 15.00 9.51 4.40
C ASN A 27 15.80 8.73 5.46
N SER A 28 16.61 9.41 6.29
CA SER A 28 17.47 8.78 7.29
C SER A 28 16.69 7.93 8.29
N LYS A 29 15.54 8.40 8.77
CA LYS A 29 14.67 7.63 9.67
C LYS A 29 14.16 6.34 9.04
N THR A 30 13.76 6.38 7.77
CA THR A 30 13.34 5.17 7.03
C THR A 30 14.51 4.20 6.88
N LYS A 31 15.71 4.70 6.53
CA LYS A 31 16.93 3.89 6.41
C LYS A 31 17.31 3.24 7.74
N GLU A 32 17.18 3.97 8.85
CA GLU A 32 17.42 3.47 10.20
C GLU A 32 16.42 2.37 10.57
N LEU A 33 15.12 2.61 10.37
CA LEU A 33 14.06 1.62 10.63
C LEU A 33 14.26 0.32 9.84
N ILE A 34 14.71 0.41 8.59
CA ILE A 34 15.00 -0.77 7.77
C ILE A 34 16.20 -1.54 8.34
N ARG A 35 17.26 -0.83 8.73
CA ARG A 35 18.49 -1.43 9.28
C ARG A 35 18.27 -2.06 10.66
N SER A 36 17.44 -1.46 11.49
CA SER A 36 17.16 -1.94 12.85
C SER A 36 16.08 -3.02 12.90
N PHE A 37 15.38 -3.27 11.79
CA PHE A 37 14.35 -4.30 11.74
C PHE A 37 14.96 -5.70 11.92
N PRO A 38 14.40 -6.54 12.81
CA PRO A 38 14.92 -7.88 13.05
C PRO A 38 14.72 -8.78 11.82
N ASP A 39 15.82 -9.30 11.28
CA ASP A 39 15.81 -10.21 10.13
C ASP A 39 16.45 -11.58 10.46
N PRO A 40 15.87 -12.36 11.40
CA PRO A 40 16.46 -13.62 11.84
C PRO A 40 16.61 -14.66 10.71
N ALA A 41 15.80 -14.57 9.65
CA ALA A 41 15.86 -15.46 8.49
C ALA A 41 16.64 -14.88 7.30
N GLY A 42 17.26 -13.70 7.45
CA GLY A 42 18.06 -13.06 6.38
C GLY A 42 17.26 -12.79 5.10
N LYS A 43 15.95 -12.50 5.20
CA LYS A 43 15.03 -12.34 4.07
C LYS A 43 15.10 -10.95 3.43
N ILE A 44 15.61 -9.95 4.14
CA ILE A 44 15.52 -8.54 3.76
C ILE A 44 16.73 -8.15 2.93
N GLN A 45 16.46 -7.65 1.73
CA GLN A 45 17.47 -7.07 0.86
C GLN A 45 17.08 -5.64 0.51
N VAL A 46 17.98 -4.70 0.77
CA VAL A 46 17.80 -3.31 0.36
C VAL A 46 18.41 -3.13 -1.01
N VAL A 47 17.59 -2.70 -1.97
CA VAL A 47 18.01 -2.37 -3.33
C VAL A 47 17.97 -0.86 -3.48
N ARG A 48 19.11 -0.27 -3.85
CA ARG A 48 19.20 1.17 -4.10
C ARG A 48 19.27 1.42 -5.59
N GLY A 49 18.61 2.46 -6.04
CA GLY A 49 18.59 2.85 -7.44
C GLY A 49 17.99 4.23 -7.66
N ASP A 50 18.08 4.67 -8.90
CA ASP A 50 17.42 5.86 -9.40
C ASP A 50 16.52 5.41 -10.56
N TRP A 51 15.23 5.32 -10.29
CA TRP A 51 14.24 4.91 -11.27
C TRP A 51 13.42 6.12 -11.66
N GLU A 52 13.23 6.30 -12.98
CA GLU A 52 12.51 7.45 -13.54
C GLU A 52 11.09 7.58 -12.98
N ASN A 53 10.44 6.46 -12.73
CA ASN A 53 9.08 6.40 -12.22
C ASN A 53 8.84 5.05 -11.53
N GLU A 54 7.64 4.90 -10.97
CA GLU A 54 7.28 3.67 -10.27
C GLU A 54 7.12 2.46 -11.19
N VAL A 55 6.76 2.66 -12.47
CA VAL A 55 6.60 1.57 -13.44
C VAL A 55 7.96 0.95 -13.75
N SER A 56 8.99 1.77 -13.99
CA SER A 56 10.35 1.28 -14.23
C SER A 56 10.92 0.58 -13.00
N GLN A 57 10.65 1.08 -11.80
CA GLN A 57 11.04 0.44 -10.54
C GLN A 57 10.37 -0.92 -10.33
N ARG A 58 9.05 -1.02 -10.54
CA ARG A 58 8.32 -2.28 -10.37
C ARG A 58 8.71 -3.32 -11.42
N ASN A 59 8.94 -2.91 -12.66
CA ASN A 59 9.43 -3.80 -13.72
C ASN A 59 10.88 -4.26 -13.46
N TYR A 60 11.74 -3.38 -12.95
CA TYR A 60 13.09 -3.78 -12.50
C TYR A 60 13.02 -4.83 -11.39
N ALA A 61 12.14 -4.64 -10.41
CA ALA A 61 11.91 -5.62 -9.35
C ALA A 61 11.42 -6.97 -9.93
N LEU A 62 10.54 -6.93 -10.93
CA LEU A 62 10.02 -8.14 -11.57
C LEU A 62 11.11 -8.92 -12.32
N ASP A 63 12.05 -8.22 -12.96
CA ASP A 63 13.22 -8.84 -13.62
C ASP A 63 14.19 -9.45 -12.62
N MET A 64 14.45 -8.78 -11.50
CA MET A 64 15.24 -9.35 -10.41
C MET A 64 14.62 -10.64 -9.87
N LEU A 65 13.30 -10.64 -9.67
CA LEU A 65 12.59 -11.83 -9.19
C LEU A 65 12.65 -12.98 -10.20
N ALA A 66 12.57 -12.69 -11.51
CA ALA A 66 12.73 -13.68 -12.56
C ALA A 66 14.13 -14.30 -12.56
N GLN A 67 15.18 -13.47 -12.46
CA GLN A 67 16.57 -13.94 -12.40
C GLN A 67 16.86 -14.79 -11.16
N ALA A 68 16.19 -14.49 -10.04
CA ALA A 68 16.31 -15.24 -8.80
C ALA A 68 15.38 -16.47 -8.71
N GLY A 69 14.59 -16.75 -9.76
CA GLY A 69 13.75 -17.94 -9.84
C GLY A 69 12.47 -17.89 -9.00
N PHE A 70 11.99 -16.70 -8.61
CA PHE A 70 10.71 -16.56 -7.91
C PHE A 70 9.53 -16.69 -8.87
N GLY A 71 8.44 -17.33 -8.41
CA GLY A 71 7.24 -17.54 -9.23
C GLY A 71 6.24 -16.39 -9.20
N TYR A 72 6.23 -15.59 -8.13
CA TYR A 72 5.31 -14.46 -7.95
C TYR A 72 6.03 -13.27 -7.33
N GLN A 73 5.66 -12.08 -7.78
CA GLN A 73 5.93 -10.82 -7.10
C GLN A 73 4.72 -10.48 -6.22
N PHE A 74 4.98 -10.16 -4.95
CA PHE A 74 4.02 -9.49 -4.08
C PHE A 74 4.39 -8.01 -3.96
N ILE A 75 3.44 -7.14 -4.29
CA ILE A 75 3.64 -5.70 -4.30
C ILE A 75 3.06 -5.14 -3.01
N ILE A 76 3.84 -4.32 -2.31
CA ILE A 76 3.42 -3.67 -1.07
C ILE A 76 4.03 -2.28 -0.97
N ASP A 77 3.18 -1.30 -0.67
CA ASP A 77 3.59 0.09 -0.38
C ASP A 77 3.81 0.27 1.13
N ALA A 78 4.54 1.32 1.51
CA ALA A 78 4.97 1.53 2.90
C ALA A 78 3.81 1.83 3.88
N ASP A 79 2.63 2.20 3.38
CA ASP A 79 1.41 2.44 4.14
C ASP A 79 0.35 1.34 3.97
N GLU A 80 0.76 0.16 3.49
CA GLU A 80 -0.10 -1.02 3.37
C GLU A 80 0.23 -2.04 4.46
N VAL A 81 -0.82 -2.61 5.04
CA VAL A 81 -0.73 -3.62 6.09
C VAL A 81 -1.67 -4.77 5.79
N TYR A 82 -1.18 -5.99 5.95
CA TYR A 82 -1.96 -7.21 5.79
C TYR A 82 -2.02 -7.93 7.13
N ASP A 83 -3.13 -8.60 7.40
CA ASP A 83 -3.13 -9.63 8.44
C ASP A 83 -2.25 -10.81 7.97
N PRO A 84 -1.26 -11.27 8.76
CA PRO A 84 -0.35 -12.33 8.32
C PRO A 84 -1.06 -13.66 7.99
N GLY A 85 -2.13 -13.99 8.70
CA GLY A 85 -2.93 -15.19 8.46
C GLY A 85 -3.69 -15.09 7.15
N MET A 86 -4.37 -13.95 6.93
CA MET A 86 -5.04 -13.68 5.66
C MET A 86 -4.06 -13.68 4.48
N LEU A 87 -2.93 -12.98 4.59
CA LEU A 87 -1.92 -12.94 3.53
C LEU A 87 -1.42 -14.34 3.16
N THR A 88 -1.19 -15.20 4.16
CA THR A 88 -0.83 -16.60 3.92
C THR A 88 -1.93 -17.33 3.15
N GLY A 89 -3.20 -17.16 3.51
CA GLY A 89 -4.35 -17.71 2.80
C GLY A 89 -4.46 -17.19 1.36
N MET A 90 -4.25 -15.89 1.14
CA MET A 90 -4.24 -15.25 -0.17
C MET A 90 -3.14 -15.85 -1.07
N MET A 91 -1.93 -16.03 -0.53
CA MET A 91 -0.81 -16.63 -1.27
C MET A 91 -1.09 -18.11 -1.62
N GLN A 92 -1.67 -18.88 -0.70
CA GLN A 92 -2.09 -20.26 -0.97
C GLN A 92 -3.18 -20.32 -2.04
N TYR A 93 -4.17 -19.42 -1.97
CA TYR A 93 -5.25 -19.33 -2.94
C TYR A 93 -4.74 -19.02 -4.35
N ALA A 94 -3.77 -18.09 -4.47
CA ALA A 94 -3.10 -17.76 -5.72
C ALA A 94 -2.26 -18.93 -6.25
N LYS A 95 -1.45 -19.58 -5.39
CA LYS A 95 -0.62 -20.74 -5.78
C LYS A 95 -1.44 -21.92 -6.29
N ALA A 96 -2.64 -22.13 -5.74
CA ALA A 96 -3.55 -23.20 -6.17
C ALA A 96 -4.20 -22.96 -7.54
N ARG A 97 -3.99 -21.79 -8.16
CA ARG A 97 -4.59 -21.35 -9.44
C ARG A 97 -3.53 -20.81 -10.39
N PRO A 98 -2.63 -21.68 -10.90
CA PRO A 98 -1.51 -21.27 -11.74
C PRO A 98 -1.94 -20.69 -13.10
N GLU A 99 -3.20 -20.84 -13.50
CA GLU A 99 -3.79 -20.24 -14.70
C GLU A 99 -4.02 -18.73 -14.59
N VAL A 100 -3.96 -18.17 -13.39
CA VAL A 100 -4.11 -16.73 -13.15
C VAL A 100 -2.75 -16.05 -13.12
N ASP A 101 -2.61 -14.98 -13.90
CA ASP A 101 -1.36 -14.25 -14.03
C ASP A 101 -1.26 -13.08 -13.06
N CYS A 102 -2.39 -12.42 -12.77
CA CYS A 102 -2.44 -11.27 -11.88
C CYS A 102 -3.61 -11.35 -10.90
N TRP A 103 -3.31 -11.14 -9.62
CA TRP A 103 -4.28 -11.11 -8.54
C TRP A 103 -4.46 -9.70 -8.00
N HIS A 104 -5.73 -9.29 -7.91
CA HIS A 104 -6.18 -8.05 -7.30
C HIS A 104 -6.72 -8.29 -5.90
N CYS A 105 -6.82 -7.23 -5.11
CA CYS A 105 -7.24 -7.32 -3.71
C CYS A 105 -8.16 -6.17 -3.30
N TRP A 106 -9.04 -6.43 -2.34
CA TRP A 106 -9.83 -5.40 -1.68
C TRP A 106 -8.98 -4.52 -0.78
N PHE A 107 -9.27 -3.21 -0.77
CA PHE A 107 -8.57 -2.23 0.06
C PHE A 107 -9.55 -1.63 1.07
N VAL A 108 -9.14 -1.62 2.34
CA VAL A 108 -9.82 -0.89 3.41
C VAL A 108 -8.99 0.35 3.72
N VAL A 109 -9.47 1.51 3.27
CA VAL A 109 -8.78 2.79 3.43
C VAL A 109 -9.13 3.42 4.78
N TYR A 110 -8.11 3.78 5.56
CA TYR A 110 -8.28 4.44 6.85
C TYR A 110 -8.18 5.96 6.74
N TRP A 111 -8.94 6.65 7.58
CA TRP A 111 -9.11 8.10 7.56
C TRP A 111 -8.71 8.73 8.90
N LYS A 112 -7.78 9.69 8.88
CA LYS A 112 -7.17 10.41 10.03
C LYS A 112 -6.39 9.51 10.98
N THR A 113 -7.02 8.47 11.50
CA THR A 113 -6.46 7.51 12.44
C THR A 113 -6.85 6.09 12.04
N LEU A 114 -6.43 5.10 12.83
CA LEU A 114 -6.91 3.71 12.67
C LEU A 114 -8.34 3.51 13.18
N GLY A 115 -8.93 4.51 13.84
CA GLY A 115 -10.29 4.46 14.39
C GLY A 115 -11.39 4.74 13.37
N TYR A 116 -11.04 5.16 12.15
CA TYR A 116 -12.02 5.43 11.10
C TYR A 116 -11.58 4.84 9.77
N ARG A 117 -12.54 4.31 9.01
CA ARG A 117 -12.34 3.81 7.65
C ARG A 117 -13.35 4.42 6.69
N ILE A 118 -13.02 4.42 5.41
CA ILE A 118 -13.94 4.84 4.35
C ILE A 118 -15.07 3.81 4.18
N ASP A 119 -16.30 4.31 4.03
CA ASP A 119 -17.51 3.52 3.78
C ASP A 119 -18.40 4.21 2.73
N PRO A 120 -18.92 3.49 1.72
CA PRO A 120 -18.59 2.10 1.39
C PRO A 120 -17.10 1.94 1.04
N PRO A 121 -16.54 0.72 1.13
CA PRO A 121 -15.18 0.47 0.68
C PRO A 121 -15.00 0.92 -0.76
N GLU A 122 -13.82 1.47 -1.04
CA GLU A 122 -13.45 1.92 -2.38
C GLU A 122 -13.58 0.74 -3.37
N ASN A 123 -14.28 0.95 -4.49
CA ASN A 123 -14.42 -0.06 -5.56
C ASN A 123 -13.18 -0.05 -6.50
N HIS A 124 -12.01 0.05 -5.91
CA HIS A 124 -10.72 -0.03 -6.59
C HIS A 124 -9.94 -1.20 -6.01
N HIS A 125 -9.55 -2.13 -6.89
CA HIS A 125 -8.87 -3.35 -6.49
C HIS A 125 -7.52 -3.40 -7.19
N PRO A 126 -6.43 -2.88 -6.60
CA PRO A 126 -5.14 -2.84 -7.27
C PRO A 126 -4.51 -4.24 -7.37
N PRO A 127 -3.65 -4.49 -8.38
CA PRO A 127 -2.81 -5.69 -8.44
C PRO A 127 -1.92 -5.82 -7.20
N ILE A 128 -1.90 -6.99 -6.58
CA ILE A 128 -1.03 -7.29 -5.43
C ILE A 128 -0.10 -8.46 -5.70
N PHE A 129 -0.51 -9.46 -6.48
CA PHE A 129 0.37 -10.51 -6.96
C PHE A 129 0.44 -10.49 -8.48
N LEU A 130 1.67 -10.55 -8.99
CA LEU A 130 1.93 -10.75 -10.41
C LEU A 130 2.80 -11.97 -10.58
N LYS A 131 2.33 -12.95 -11.36
CA LYS A 131 3.12 -14.12 -11.73
C LYS A 131 4.32 -13.66 -12.54
N VAL A 132 5.50 -14.13 -12.15
CA VAL A 132 6.74 -13.68 -12.78
C VAL A 132 6.80 -14.23 -14.21
N GLY A 133 7.12 -13.34 -15.15
CA GLY A 133 7.20 -13.67 -16.58
C GLY A 133 5.87 -13.66 -17.35
N SER A 134 4.73 -13.44 -16.70
CA SER A 134 3.42 -13.40 -17.37
C SER A 134 2.92 -12.00 -17.76
N GLY A 135 3.58 -10.95 -17.26
CA GLY A 135 3.14 -9.57 -17.48
C GLY A 135 4.16 -8.51 -17.10
N ARG A 136 3.75 -7.25 -17.27
CA ARG A 136 4.56 -6.04 -17.01
C ARG A 136 3.68 -4.92 -16.48
N PHE A 137 4.22 -4.07 -15.62
CA PHE A 137 3.55 -2.83 -15.21
C PHE A 137 3.57 -1.83 -16.36
N VAL A 138 2.46 -1.13 -16.53
CA VAL A 138 2.27 -0.15 -17.62
C VAL A 138 1.91 1.24 -17.10
N GLU A 139 1.28 1.33 -15.92
CA GLU A 139 0.83 2.60 -15.34
C GLU A 139 0.60 2.41 -13.84
N TYR A 140 1.22 3.23 -12.98
CA TYR A 140 1.16 3.04 -11.54
C TYR A 140 1.42 1.56 -11.15
N ARG A 141 0.44 0.94 -10.48
CA ARG A 141 0.41 -0.47 -10.11
C ARG A 141 -0.37 -1.33 -11.12
N ASN A 142 -1.00 -0.74 -12.14
CA ASN A 142 -1.66 -1.47 -13.22
C ASN A 142 -0.63 -2.22 -14.06
N CYS A 143 -0.96 -3.48 -14.38
CA CYS A 143 -0.13 -4.33 -15.20
C CYS A 143 -0.92 -4.90 -16.38
N LYS A 144 -0.19 -5.19 -17.45
CA LYS A 144 -0.68 -5.95 -18.59
C LYS A 144 -0.24 -7.39 -18.41
N ALA A 145 -1.18 -8.27 -18.12
CA ALA A 145 -1.00 -9.72 -18.04
C ALA A 145 -2.17 -10.44 -18.74
N GLY A 146 -2.09 -11.77 -18.89
CA GLY A 146 -3.11 -12.56 -19.57
C GLY A 146 -4.41 -12.64 -18.78
N THR A 147 -4.36 -13.33 -17.64
CA THR A 147 -5.53 -13.58 -16.79
C THR A 147 -5.47 -12.79 -15.48
N HIS A 148 -6.49 -11.97 -15.23
CA HIS A 148 -6.65 -11.21 -13.99
C HIS A 148 -7.81 -11.76 -13.15
N LYS A 149 -7.64 -11.86 -11.83
CA LYS A 149 -8.71 -12.23 -10.90
C LYS A 149 -8.63 -11.42 -9.60
N LEU A 150 -9.78 -11.22 -8.97
CA LEU A 150 -9.89 -10.65 -7.64
C LEU A 150 -9.80 -11.77 -6.60
N ILE A 151 -8.99 -11.58 -5.56
CA ILE A 151 -9.05 -12.43 -4.37
C ILE A 151 -10.33 -12.09 -3.59
N PRO A 152 -11.18 -13.09 -3.26
CA PRO A 152 -12.36 -12.86 -2.43
C PRO A 152 -12.02 -12.20 -1.10
N ALA A 153 -12.83 -11.24 -0.65
CA ALA A 153 -12.59 -10.48 0.58
C ALA A 153 -12.57 -11.37 1.83
N GLU A 154 -13.25 -12.52 1.77
CA GLU A 154 -13.31 -13.51 2.84
C GLU A 154 -11.97 -14.26 3.01
N ILE A 155 -11.13 -14.27 1.98
CA ILE A 155 -9.78 -14.86 2.03
C ILE A 155 -8.78 -13.83 2.56
N GLY A 156 -8.92 -12.57 2.13
CA GLY A 156 -8.11 -11.49 2.66
C GLY A 156 -8.23 -10.18 1.89
N PHE A 157 -7.76 -9.13 2.54
CA PHE A 157 -7.77 -7.76 2.03
C PHE A 157 -6.59 -6.96 2.59
N CYS A 158 -6.32 -5.79 2.00
CA CYS A 158 -5.27 -4.87 2.43
C CYS A 158 -5.85 -3.76 3.32
N HIS A 159 -5.16 -3.45 4.42
CA HIS A 159 -5.41 -2.23 5.20
C HIS A 159 -4.51 -1.10 4.69
N HIS A 160 -5.11 -0.11 4.03
CA HIS A 160 -4.41 0.98 3.37
C HIS A 160 -4.47 2.24 4.24
N LEU A 161 -3.31 2.64 4.77
CA LEU A 161 -3.17 3.69 5.79
C LEU A 161 -2.82 5.06 5.18
N SER A 162 -3.09 5.24 3.89
CA SER A 162 -2.58 6.38 3.15
C SER A 162 -3.17 7.72 3.60
N TYR A 163 -4.29 7.70 4.33
CA TYR A 163 -4.89 8.86 4.99
C TYR A 163 -5.00 8.71 6.52
N ALA A 164 -4.40 7.68 7.14
CA ALA A 164 -4.29 7.55 8.60
C ALA A 164 -2.98 8.19 9.08
N ARG A 165 -2.91 9.52 9.00
CA ARG A 165 -1.68 10.31 9.10
C ARG A 165 -1.91 11.59 9.90
N SER A 166 -0.83 12.21 10.39
CA SER A 166 -0.90 13.55 10.98
C SER A 166 -1.16 14.62 9.91
N ASP A 167 -1.53 15.80 10.36
CA ASP A 167 -1.71 17.00 9.53
C ASP A 167 -0.46 17.31 8.69
N GLU A 168 0.72 17.30 9.29
CA GLU A 168 1.99 17.58 8.60
C GLU A 168 2.31 16.51 7.55
N GLN A 169 1.97 15.25 7.84
CA GLN A 169 2.17 14.13 6.93
C GLN A 169 1.22 14.22 5.72
N ILE A 170 -0.04 14.59 5.93
CA ILE A 170 -0.98 14.82 4.82
C ILE A 170 -0.55 15.99 3.97
N GLN A 171 -0.20 17.13 4.57
CA GLN A 171 0.28 18.27 3.79
C GLN A 171 1.49 17.91 2.92
N ARG A 172 2.42 17.10 3.45
CA ARG A 172 3.55 16.61 2.67
C ARG A 172 3.10 15.73 1.51
N LYS A 173 2.20 14.77 1.78
CA LYS A 173 1.63 13.89 0.75
C LYS A 173 0.95 14.69 -0.36
N LEU A 174 0.08 15.65 -0.03
CA LEU A 174 -0.65 16.45 -1.01
C LEU A 174 0.29 17.20 -1.97
N ARG A 175 1.51 17.55 -1.53
CA ARG A 175 2.52 18.23 -2.35
C ARG A 175 3.38 17.30 -3.22
N SER A 176 3.42 16.01 -2.93
CA SER A 176 4.36 15.06 -3.56
C SER A 176 3.69 13.85 -4.21
N PHE A 177 2.37 13.74 -4.11
CA PHE A 177 1.60 12.64 -4.68
C PHE A 177 1.42 12.81 -6.20
N SER A 178 1.21 11.71 -6.93
CA SER A 178 1.09 11.69 -8.39
C SER A 178 -0.07 12.51 -8.94
N HIS A 179 -1.06 12.83 -8.10
CA HIS A 179 -2.23 13.66 -8.44
C HIS A 179 -2.20 15.04 -7.77
N ALA A 180 -1.05 15.50 -7.28
CA ALA A 180 -0.95 16.76 -6.52
C ALA A 180 -1.53 17.98 -7.26
N ASP A 181 -1.41 18.00 -8.59
CA ASP A 181 -1.92 19.03 -9.49
C ASP A 181 -3.45 19.01 -9.67
N GLN A 182 -4.11 17.90 -9.30
CA GLN A 182 -5.56 17.70 -9.42
C GLN A 182 -6.32 18.07 -8.13
N ILE A 183 -5.60 18.37 -7.05
CA ILE A 183 -6.20 18.60 -5.73
C ILE A 183 -6.64 20.07 -5.62
N PRO A 184 -7.92 20.34 -5.31
CA PRO A 184 -8.37 21.70 -5.03
C PRO A 184 -7.54 22.33 -3.90
N SER A 185 -7.08 23.56 -4.09
CA SER A 185 -6.19 24.24 -3.14
C SER A 185 -6.79 24.43 -1.74
N ASP A 186 -8.12 24.45 -1.64
CA ASP A 186 -8.87 24.58 -0.39
C ASP A 186 -9.20 23.24 0.28
N TRP A 187 -8.93 22.10 -0.37
CA TRP A 187 -9.35 20.77 0.12
C TRP A 187 -8.82 20.47 1.52
N TYR A 188 -7.57 20.83 1.80
CA TYR A 188 -6.95 20.55 3.10
C TYR A 188 -7.73 21.23 4.25
N GLU A 189 -8.10 22.49 4.08
CA GLU A 189 -8.88 23.23 5.09
C GLU A 189 -10.34 22.76 5.13
N ARG A 190 -10.99 22.69 3.95
CA ARG A 190 -12.43 22.41 3.83
C ARG A 190 -12.80 20.97 4.16
N VAL A 191 -11.90 20.00 3.93
CA VAL A 191 -12.17 18.57 4.14
C VAL A 191 -11.33 18.06 5.30
N TRP A 192 -10.00 18.08 5.19
CA TRP A 192 -9.14 17.39 6.17
C TRP A 192 -9.15 18.03 7.57
N LYS A 193 -9.12 19.36 7.66
CA LYS A 193 -9.17 20.11 8.92
C LYS A 193 -10.59 20.26 9.45
N ALA A 194 -11.55 20.59 8.59
CA ALA A 194 -12.95 20.69 8.98
C ALA A 194 -13.50 19.37 9.57
N TRP A 195 -13.01 18.22 9.09
CA TRP A 195 -13.41 16.92 9.62
C TRP A 195 -13.07 16.72 11.10
N ASP A 196 -12.11 17.46 11.69
CA ASP A 196 -11.85 17.42 13.14
C ASP A 196 -13.06 17.92 13.96
N PHE A 197 -13.98 18.66 13.34
CA PHE A 197 -15.15 19.27 13.98
C PHE A 197 -16.48 18.77 13.42
N ASP A 198 -16.48 18.26 12.18
CA ASP A 198 -17.66 17.72 11.51
C ASP A 198 -17.35 16.38 10.83
N HIS A 199 -17.68 15.28 11.52
CA HIS A 199 -17.51 13.92 10.99
C HIS A 199 -18.56 13.57 9.92
N GLY A 200 -19.53 14.45 9.65
CA GLY A 200 -20.56 14.28 8.63
C GLY A 200 -20.13 14.67 7.21
N ILE A 201 -18.94 15.25 7.05
CA ILE A 201 -18.39 15.63 5.74
C ILE A 201 -18.28 14.40 4.85
N THR A 202 -18.78 14.52 3.62
CA THR A 202 -18.71 13.50 2.58
C THR A 202 -17.69 13.86 1.51
N ASP A 203 -17.49 12.93 0.57
CA ASP A 203 -16.66 13.12 -0.62
C ASP A 203 -15.21 13.48 -0.28
N LEU A 204 -14.64 12.66 0.61
CA LEU A 204 -13.37 12.88 1.31
C LEU A 204 -12.14 12.73 0.41
N CYS A 205 -12.26 12.23 -0.81
CA CYS A 205 -11.11 11.99 -1.67
C CYS A 205 -10.61 13.31 -2.30
N PRO A 206 -9.30 13.62 -2.22
CA PRO A 206 -8.78 14.92 -2.65
C PRO A 206 -8.81 15.18 -4.15
N TYR A 207 -8.80 14.14 -4.98
CA TYR A 207 -8.75 14.28 -6.45
C TYR A 207 -9.97 13.67 -7.15
N ASN A 208 -10.71 12.78 -6.48
CA ASN A 208 -11.93 12.18 -7.02
C ASN A 208 -12.97 12.02 -5.89
N PRO A 209 -13.68 13.10 -5.53
CA PRO A 209 -14.44 13.19 -4.27
C PRO A 209 -15.39 12.00 -4.04
N GLY A 210 -16.09 11.53 -5.08
CA GLY A 210 -17.06 10.44 -4.99
C GLY A 210 -16.47 9.05 -4.67
N VAL A 211 -15.15 8.89 -4.64
CA VAL A 211 -14.50 7.61 -4.31
C VAL A 211 -14.50 7.34 -2.81
N PHE A 212 -14.33 8.38 -1.97
CA PHE A 212 -14.35 8.24 -0.52
C PHE A 212 -15.59 8.92 0.06
N GLN A 213 -16.71 8.20 0.05
CA GLN A 213 -18.00 8.83 0.36
C GLN A 213 -18.07 9.40 1.78
N ARG A 214 -17.68 8.64 2.81
CA ARG A 214 -17.66 9.08 4.21
C ARG A 214 -16.68 8.23 5.03
N ALA A 215 -16.35 8.69 6.22
CA ALA A 215 -15.57 7.92 7.20
C ALA A 215 -16.48 7.42 8.33
N VAL A 216 -16.35 6.14 8.70
CA VAL A 216 -17.12 5.49 9.77
C VAL A 216 -16.21 4.90 10.85
N PRO A 217 -16.64 4.85 12.12
CA PRO A 217 -15.85 4.25 13.19
C PRO A 217 -15.49 2.79 12.92
N VAL A 218 -14.31 2.38 13.37
CA VAL A 218 -13.81 1.00 13.33
C VAL A 218 -13.72 0.47 14.75
N ASP A 219 -14.23 -0.75 14.98
CA ASP A 219 -13.98 -1.48 16.22
C ASP A 219 -12.48 -1.86 16.30
N PRO A 220 -11.72 -1.35 17.27
CA PRO A 220 -10.30 -1.67 17.41
C PRO A 220 -10.02 -3.17 17.57
N ILE A 221 -10.98 -3.95 18.09
CA ILE A 221 -10.83 -5.40 18.25
C ILE A 221 -10.79 -6.11 16.90
N ALA A 222 -11.47 -5.57 15.89
CA ALA A 222 -11.52 -6.10 14.53
C ALA A 222 -10.25 -5.79 13.71
N LEU A 223 -9.33 -4.98 14.24
CA LEU A 223 -8.06 -4.69 13.57
C LEU A 223 -7.08 -5.87 13.70
N PRO A 224 -6.25 -6.13 12.68
CA PRO A 224 -5.13 -7.07 12.78
C PRO A 224 -4.23 -6.73 13.95
N GLN A 225 -3.62 -7.77 14.55
CA GLN A 225 -2.74 -7.60 15.72
C GLN A 225 -1.66 -6.53 15.51
N VAL A 226 -1.04 -6.51 14.33
CA VAL A 226 0.02 -5.56 13.94
C VAL A 226 -0.47 -4.09 13.90
N LEU A 227 -1.76 -3.85 13.70
CA LEU A 227 -2.35 -2.51 13.78
C LEU A 227 -2.77 -2.16 15.20
N ARG A 228 -3.25 -3.14 15.98
CA ARG A 228 -3.64 -2.91 17.38
C ARG A 228 -2.46 -2.47 18.26
N THR A 229 -1.29 -3.08 18.08
CA THR A 229 -0.07 -2.69 18.83
C THR A 229 0.31 -1.23 18.58
N ARG A 230 0.14 -0.74 17.35
CA ARG A 230 0.43 0.66 16.97
C ARG A 230 -0.55 1.68 17.56
N ILE A 231 -1.76 1.26 17.92
CA ILE A 231 -2.71 2.12 18.62
C ILE A 231 -2.28 2.29 20.08
N ALA A 232 -1.79 1.21 20.72
CA ALA A 232 -1.38 1.24 22.12
C ALA A 232 -0.07 2.02 22.39
N GLU A 233 0.72 2.26 21.34
CA GLU A 233 2.01 2.98 21.41
C GLU A 233 1.89 4.51 21.24
N LYS A 234 0.68 5.03 20.99
CA LYS A 234 0.41 6.47 20.84
C LYS A 234 -0.41 7.00 22.01
#